data_AF-A0A1T5D783-F1
#
_entry.id   AF-A0A1T5D783-F1
#
_cell.length_a   1.000
_cell.length_b   1.000
_cell.length_c   1.000
_cell.angle_alpha   90.00
_cell.angle_beta   90.00
_cell.angle_gamma   90.00
#
_symmetry.space_group_name_H-M   'P 1'
#
loop_
_entity.id
_entity.type
_entity.pdbx_description
1 polymer ?
#
loop_
_entity_poly.entity_id
_entity_poly.type
_entity_poly.pdbx_seq_one_letter_code
_entity_poly.pdbx_strand_id
1 'polypeptide(L)'
;MKATSLNSRKWFMPFIWLISSILFVTELYANEPSKQTMDSVYTIVDRLPAFRGRPSNIHRFVRSNLIYPDEAWINGIEGVVKVSFIITKDGKLMNAAIEESIDPLLDMEALRIVDMMTDWRPGRKNGVDVHTQMSIPVQFTLSEEEREFVSTLKRFELHENPPLYVIDGKIVHSRIHLPSHNVKSIRVLKGESAIERYGDGALNGVVVITTKRGTPPIR
;
A
#
# COMPACT_ATOMS: atom_id res chain seq x y z
N MET A 1 80.53 49.81 15.53
CA MET A 1 81.35 49.66 14.30
C MET A 1 81.43 48.18 13.95
N LYS A 2 81.26 47.84 12.66
CA LYS A 2 81.65 46.59 11.97
C LYS A 2 81.12 45.24 12.49
N ALA A 3 80.05 44.80 11.84
CA ALA A 3 79.91 43.61 11.00
C ALA A 3 80.92 42.42 11.10
N THR A 4 80.33 41.23 10.93
CA THR A 4 80.81 40.05 10.19
C THR A 4 81.78 39.06 10.87
N SER A 5 81.29 37.88 11.24
CA SER A 5 81.42 36.63 10.43
C SER A 5 81.25 35.40 11.33
N LEU A 6 80.34 34.50 10.95
CA LEU A 6 80.31 33.13 11.48
C LEU A 6 80.49 32.18 10.31
N ASN A 7 81.67 31.57 10.25
CA ASN A 7 82.11 30.53 9.33
C ASN A 7 81.57 29.19 9.88
N SER A 8 80.62 28.49 9.22
CA SER A 8 80.83 27.38 8.27
C SER A 8 81.79 26.29 8.81
N ARG A 9 81.49 24.97 8.90
CA ARG A 9 80.68 24.05 8.09
C ARG A 9 80.42 22.71 8.86
N LYS A 10 79.17 22.20 8.73
CA LYS A 10 78.72 20.85 8.25
C LYS A 10 79.30 19.58 8.97
N TRP A 11 78.59 18.49 9.29
CA TRP A 11 77.36 17.87 8.78
C TRP A 11 77.01 16.67 9.71
N PHE A 12 75.76 16.52 10.18
CA PHE A 12 75.06 15.23 10.22
C PHE A 12 73.58 15.45 10.55
N MET A 13 72.73 15.18 9.55
CA MET A 13 71.28 14.97 9.70
C MET A 13 71.05 13.48 10.00
N PRO A 14 69.97 13.13 10.71
CA PRO A 14 68.81 12.70 9.94
C PRO A 14 67.48 13.38 10.35
N PHE A 15 66.74 13.79 9.31
CA PHE A 15 65.28 13.93 9.22
C PHE A 15 64.56 12.80 10.02
N ILE A 16 63.41 13.01 10.69
CA ILE A 16 62.06 13.04 10.10
C ILE A 16 61.06 13.64 11.12
N TRP A 17 60.48 14.79 10.76
CA TRP A 17 59.06 15.23 10.82
C TRP A 17 58.18 15.16 12.08
N LEU A 18 57.70 16.35 12.46
CA LEU A 18 56.39 16.64 13.06
C LEU A 18 55.24 15.94 12.28
N ILE A 19 54.30 15.32 13.01
CA ILE A 19 52.82 15.41 12.90
C ILE A 19 52.28 14.39 13.92
N SER A 20 52.00 14.84 15.15
CA SER A 20 51.37 14.04 16.21
C SER A 20 50.04 14.68 16.60
N SER A 21 49.19 14.90 15.61
CA SER A 21 47.81 15.37 15.78
C SER A 21 47.09 15.13 14.46
N ILE A 22 45.98 14.40 14.48
CA ILE A 22 45.25 13.77 13.36
C ILE A 22 45.70 12.32 13.13
N LEU A 23 45.28 11.42 14.02
CA LEU A 23 45.17 9.98 13.76
C LEU A 23 44.18 9.35 14.76
N PHE A 24 43.00 9.96 14.90
CA PHE A 24 41.86 9.34 15.59
C PHE A 24 40.51 9.92 15.11
N VAL A 25 40.37 10.17 13.80
CA VAL A 25 39.08 10.56 13.17
C VAL A 25 38.90 9.88 11.81
N THR A 26 39.42 8.66 11.63
CA THR A 26 39.25 7.90 10.37
C THR A 26 38.45 6.62 10.51
N GLU A 27 38.04 6.25 11.73
CA GLU A 27 37.40 4.95 11.98
C GLU A 27 35.86 5.02 12.12
N LEU A 28 35.26 6.16 11.74
CA LEU A 28 33.80 6.37 11.75
C LEU A 28 33.21 6.65 10.36
N TYR A 29 33.94 6.37 9.28
CA TYR A 29 33.48 6.64 7.90
C TYR A 29 33.44 5.42 6.97
N ALA A 30 33.44 4.18 7.48
CA ALA A 30 33.39 2.99 6.63
C ALA A 30 32.33 1.96 7.06
N ASN A 31 31.12 2.42 7.37
CA ASN A 31 29.96 1.53 7.38
C ASN A 31 28.81 2.18 6.61
N GLU A 32 29.02 2.40 5.31
CA GLU A 32 27.88 2.55 4.41
C GLU A 32 27.16 1.19 4.34
N PRO A 33 25.84 1.12 4.59
CA PRO A 33 25.11 -0.12 4.42
C PRO A 33 25.29 -0.60 2.97
N SER A 34 25.89 -1.77 2.79
CA SER A 34 26.18 -2.33 1.46
C SER A 34 24.89 -2.36 0.64
N LYS A 35 24.81 -1.51 -0.38
CA LYS A 35 23.76 -1.55 -1.39
C LYS A 35 23.94 -2.87 -2.15
N GLN A 36 23.24 -3.92 -1.72
CA GLN A 36 23.31 -5.22 -2.37
C GLN A 36 22.90 -5.02 -3.84
N THR A 37 23.87 -5.15 -4.74
CA THR A 37 23.64 -5.11 -6.18
C THR A 37 22.79 -6.34 -6.52
N MET A 38 21.47 -6.17 -6.65
CA MET A 38 20.63 -7.25 -7.15
C MET A 38 21.19 -7.71 -8.50
N ASP A 39 21.29 -9.03 -8.67
CA ASP A 39 21.44 -9.65 -10.00
C ASP A 39 20.48 -8.96 -10.98
N SER A 40 20.90 -8.77 -12.23
CA SER A 40 20.16 -8.05 -13.27
C SER A 40 18.65 -8.35 -13.26
N VAL A 41 17.83 -7.31 -13.18
CA VAL A 41 16.36 -7.42 -13.25
C VAL A 41 15.94 -7.39 -14.72
N TYR A 42 15.16 -8.38 -15.13
CA TYR A 42 14.70 -8.52 -16.52
C TYR A 42 13.21 -8.18 -16.67
N THR A 43 12.86 -7.56 -17.78
CA THR A 43 11.46 -7.36 -18.21
C THR A 43 11.07 -8.30 -19.35
N ILE A 44 12.05 -8.76 -20.13
CA ILE A 44 11.89 -9.71 -21.24
C ILE A 44 12.61 -11.01 -20.90
N VAL A 45 11.82 -12.08 -20.78
CA VAL A 45 12.23 -13.43 -20.37
C VAL A 45 11.53 -14.47 -21.25
N ASP A 46 12.08 -15.68 -21.33
CA ASP A 46 11.51 -16.78 -22.13
C ASP A 46 10.23 -17.34 -21.50
N ARG A 47 10.15 -17.27 -20.16
CA ARG A 47 8.98 -17.68 -19.38
C ARG A 47 8.73 -16.67 -18.27
N LEU A 48 7.53 -16.12 -18.22
CA LEU A 48 7.11 -15.19 -17.17
C LEU A 48 6.97 -15.89 -15.80
N PRO A 49 7.17 -15.14 -14.71
CA PRO A 49 6.73 -15.56 -13.39
C PRO A 49 5.27 -16.02 -13.41
N ALA A 50 4.96 -17.03 -12.61
CA ALA A 50 3.61 -17.56 -12.52
C ALA A 50 3.15 -17.60 -11.07
N PHE A 51 2.04 -16.94 -10.78
CA PHE A 51 1.40 -16.99 -9.48
C PHE A 51 0.76 -18.37 -9.26
N ARG A 52 0.96 -18.92 -8.06
CA ARG A 52 0.54 -20.27 -7.68
C ARG A 52 -0.43 -20.30 -6.49
N GLY A 53 -0.78 -19.12 -5.97
CA GLY A 53 -1.74 -18.99 -4.87
C GLY A 53 -3.14 -19.48 -5.23
N ARG A 54 -4.07 -19.33 -4.29
CA ARG A 54 -5.47 -19.75 -4.47
C ARG A 54 -6.40 -18.54 -4.33
N PRO A 55 -7.18 -18.20 -5.36
CA PRO A 55 -7.16 -18.78 -6.72
C PRO A 55 -5.85 -18.47 -7.47
N SER A 56 -5.42 -19.36 -8.38
CA SER A 56 -4.15 -19.20 -9.13
C SER A 56 -4.23 -18.21 -10.29
N ASN A 57 -5.45 -17.86 -10.71
CA ASN A 57 -5.66 -16.76 -11.62
C ASN A 57 -5.53 -15.43 -10.87
N ILE A 58 -4.54 -14.62 -11.23
CA ILE A 58 -4.23 -13.34 -10.57
C ILE A 58 -5.46 -12.43 -10.52
N HIS A 59 -6.17 -12.24 -11.64
CA HIS A 59 -7.35 -11.37 -11.67
C HIS A 59 -8.45 -11.84 -10.71
N ARG A 60 -8.65 -13.16 -10.62
CA ARG A 60 -9.59 -13.74 -9.65
C ARG A 60 -9.10 -13.55 -8.22
N PHE A 61 -7.80 -13.70 -7.96
CA PHE A 61 -7.21 -13.51 -6.64
C PHE A 61 -7.36 -12.07 -6.17
N VAL A 62 -7.04 -11.11 -7.04
CA VAL A 62 -7.24 -9.69 -6.77
C VAL A 62 -8.71 -9.45 -6.44
N ARG A 63 -9.64 -9.83 -7.33
CA ARG A 63 -11.08 -9.61 -7.12
C ARG A 63 -11.62 -10.27 -5.86
N SER A 64 -11.14 -11.45 -5.48
CA SER A 64 -11.62 -12.15 -4.28
C SER A 64 -11.08 -11.57 -2.97
N ASN A 65 -9.96 -10.87 -3.03
CA ASN A 65 -9.31 -10.27 -1.86
C ASN A 65 -9.45 -8.75 -1.82
N LEU A 66 -10.05 -8.13 -2.84
CA LEU A 66 -10.25 -6.69 -2.94
C LEU A 66 -11.24 -6.19 -1.90
N ILE A 67 -10.76 -5.30 -1.05
CA ILE A 67 -11.54 -4.51 -0.09
C ILE A 67 -11.54 -3.08 -0.60
N TYR A 68 -12.66 -2.63 -1.14
CA TYR A 68 -12.78 -1.27 -1.63
C TYR A 68 -12.87 -0.32 -0.42
N PRO A 69 -11.93 0.62 -0.22
CA PRO A 69 -11.97 1.54 0.92
C PRO A 69 -13.28 2.33 0.97
N ASP A 70 -13.93 2.37 2.14
CA ASP A 70 -15.25 2.99 2.28
C ASP A 70 -15.23 4.48 1.90
N GLU A 71 -14.20 5.23 2.30
CA GLU A 71 -14.02 6.63 1.93
C GLU A 71 -13.89 6.81 0.40
N ALA A 72 -13.10 5.98 -0.27
CA ALA A 72 -12.96 6.03 -1.74
C ALA A 72 -14.29 5.68 -2.44
N TRP A 73 -15.03 4.72 -1.88
CA TRP A 73 -16.33 4.32 -2.39
C TRP A 73 -17.39 5.42 -2.24
N ILE A 74 -17.53 5.99 -1.04
CA ILE A 74 -18.47 7.08 -0.74
C ILE A 74 -18.16 8.31 -1.59
N ASN A 75 -16.87 8.54 -1.89
CA ASN A 75 -16.43 9.61 -2.78
C ASN A 75 -16.48 9.23 -4.27
N GLY A 76 -16.93 8.02 -4.61
CA GLY A 76 -17.12 7.59 -6.00
C GLY A 76 -15.83 7.52 -6.81
N ILE A 77 -14.69 7.29 -6.15
CA ILE A 77 -13.37 7.26 -6.77
C ILE A 77 -13.16 5.91 -7.43
N GLU A 78 -13.16 5.86 -8.75
CA GLU A 78 -12.96 4.66 -9.56
C GLU A 78 -11.66 4.75 -10.37
N GLY A 79 -11.10 3.62 -10.77
CA GLY A 79 -9.94 3.60 -11.65
C GLY A 79 -9.15 2.31 -11.62
N VAL A 80 -7.96 2.35 -12.22
CA VAL A 80 -7.01 1.24 -12.22
C VAL A 80 -5.70 1.73 -11.62
N VAL A 81 -5.33 1.15 -10.47
CA VAL A 81 -4.01 1.36 -9.87
C VAL A 81 -3.08 0.30 -10.44
N LYS A 82 -1.91 0.70 -10.95
CA LYS A 82 -0.89 -0.26 -11.41
C LYS A 82 0.21 -0.38 -10.36
N VAL A 83 0.49 -1.61 -9.97
CA VAL A 83 1.55 -1.93 -9.00
C VAL A 83 2.64 -2.69 -9.72
N SER A 84 3.85 -2.14 -9.68
CA SER A 84 5.07 -2.78 -10.16
C SER A 84 5.77 -3.49 -9.00
N PHE A 85 6.38 -4.64 -9.27
CA PHE A 85 7.15 -5.40 -8.28
C PHE A 85 8.14 -6.33 -8.99
N ILE A 86 9.07 -6.90 -8.22
CA ILE A 86 10.06 -7.85 -8.70
C ILE A 86 9.73 -9.22 -8.12
N ILE A 87 9.68 -10.24 -8.98
CA ILE A 87 9.75 -11.63 -8.56
C ILE A 87 11.21 -12.08 -8.66
N THR A 88 11.79 -12.47 -7.53
CA THR A 88 13.17 -12.95 -7.47
C THR A 88 13.34 -14.29 -8.16
N LYS A 89 14.58 -14.68 -8.46
CA LYS A 89 14.92 -16.03 -8.94
C LYS A 89 14.49 -17.15 -7.99
N ASP A 90 14.28 -16.83 -6.70
CA ASP A 90 13.77 -17.76 -5.68
C ASP A 90 12.24 -17.73 -5.54
N GLY A 91 11.54 -16.99 -6.41
CA GLY A 91 10.09 -16.88 -6.39
C GLY A 91 9.53 -16.01 -5.25
N LYS A 92 10.31 -15.07 -4.71
CA LYS A 92 9.86 -14.11 -3.70
C LYS A 92 9.48 -12.78 -4.34
N LEU A 93 8.47 -12.13 -3.78
CA LEU A 93 8.07 -10.78 -4.17
C LEU A 93 8.92 -9.75 -3.43
N MET A 94 9.41 -8.74 -4.15
CA MET A 94 10.20 -7.63 -3.60
C MET A 94 9.86 -6.32 -4.32
N ASN A 95 10.15 -5.20 -3.66
CA ASN A 95 10.07 -3.85 -4.22
C ASN A 95 8.70 -3.54 -4.86
N ALA A 96 7.60 -3.90 -4.19
CA ALA A 96 6.28 -3.46 -4.61
C ALA A 96 6.17 -1.94 -4.51
N ALA A 97 5.75 -1.31 -5.61
CA ALA A 97 5.63 0.13 -5.71
C ALA A 97 4.51 0.51 -6.68
N ILE A 98 3.83 1.62 -6.39
CA ILE A 98 2.82 2.20 -7.28
C ILE A 98 3.51 2.75 -8.53
N GLU A 99 3.14 2.20 -9.68
CA GLU A 99 3.58 2.66 -11.01
C GLU A 99 2.62 3.71 -11.56
N GLU A 100 1.32 3.49 -11.42
CA GLU A 100 0.26 4.44 -11.78
C GLU A 100 -0.74 4.53 -10.63
N SER A 101 -0.89 5.73 -10.07
CA SER A 101 -1.79 6.04 -8.95
C SER A 101 -3.11 6.64 -9.46
N ILE A 102 -4.19 6.35 -8.73
CA ILE A 102 -5.50 7.01 -8.89
C ILE A 102 -5.82 7.83 -7.65
N ASP A 103 -5.68 7.22 -6.49
CA ASP A 103 -5.94 7.82 -5.19
C ASP A 103 -5.17 7.06 -4.09
N PRO A 104 -4.59 7.74 -3.09
CA PRO A 104 -3.81 7.09 -2.04
C PRO A 104 -4.56 6.00 -1.27
N LEU A 105 -5.88 6.11 -1.11
CA LEU A 105 -6.69 5.08 -0.45
C LEU A 105 -6.70 3.77 -1.28
N LEU A 106 -6.84 3.91 -2.60
CA LEU A 106 -6.82 2.78 -3.52
C LEU A 106 -5.41 2.19 -3.66
N ASP A 107 -4.38 3.03 -3.59
CA ASP A 107 -2.98 2.62 -3.64
C ASP A 107 -2.61 1.71 -2.46
N MET A 108 -3.00 2.09 -1.24
CA MET A 108 -2.76 1.27 -0.04
C MET A 108 -3.40 -0.11 -0.16
N GLU A 109 -4.63 -0.19 -0.67
CA GLU A 109 -5.31 -1.45 -0.89
C GLU A 109 -4.66 -2.28 -1.99
N ALA A 110 -4.26 -1.65 -3.09
CA ALA A 110 -3.58 -2.33 -4.19
C ALA A 110 -2.26 -2.96 -3.73
N LEU A 111 -1.46 -2.23 -2.93
CA LEU A 111 -0.22 -2.74 -2.33
C LEU A 111 -0.51 -3.91 -1.39
N ARG A 112 -1.51 -3.80 -0.51
CA ARG A 112 -1.91 -4.88 0.41
C ARG A 112 -2.21 -6.17 -0.33
N ILE A 113 -2.97 -6.11 -1.43
CA ILE A 113 -3.31 -7.28 -2.24
C ILE A 113 -2.07 -7.90 -2.89
N VAL A 114 -1.16 -7.08 -3.43
CA VAL A 114 0.08 -7.55 -4.04
C VAL A 114 0.98 -8.21 -3.01
N ASP A 115 1.10 -7.66 -1.79
CA ASP A 115 1.87 -8.25 -0.70
C ASP A 115 1.32 -9.62 -0.24
N MET A 116 0.02 -9.86 -0.40
CA MET A 116 -0.58 -11.17 -0.14
C MET A 116 -0.21 -12.23 -1.20
N MET A 117 0.30 -11.84 -2.36
CA MET A 117 0.72 -12.75 -3.42
C MET A 117 2.09 -13.36 -3.09
N THR A 118 2.12 -14.30 -2.17
CA THR A 118 3.38 -14.86 -1.61
C THR A 118 3.89 -16.13 -2.32
N ASP A 119 3.07 -16.76 -3.17
CA ASP A 119 3.41 -18.01 -3.86
C ASP A 119 3.62 -17.80 -5.36
N TRP A 120 4.89 -17.61 -5.75
CA TRP A 120 5.30 -17.41 -7.13
C TRP A 120 6.31 -18.46 -7.60
N ARG A 121 6.18 -18.83 -8.86
CA ARG A 121 7.28 -19.43 -9.63
C ARG A 121 8.07 -18.30 -10.31
N PRO A 122 9.41 -18.30 -10.25
CA PRO A 122 10.23 -17.29 -10.90
C PRO A 122 10.08 -17.30 -12.43
N GLY A 123 10.50 -16.19 -13.04
CA GLY A 123 10.68 -16.11 -14.49
C GLY A 123 11.97 -16.82 -14.91
N ARG A 124 12.05 -17.21 -16.18
CA ARG A 124 13.20 -17.95 -16.74
C ARG A 124 13.72 -17.31 -18.01
N LYS A 125 15.03 -17.17 -18.11
CA LYS A 125 15.75 -16.67 -19.29
C LYS A 125 16.96 -17.54 -19.57
N ASN A 126 17.13 -17.97 -20.83
CA ASN A 126 18.16 -18.90 -21.28
C ASN A 126 18.25 -20.17 -20.41
N GLY A 127 17.10 -20.68 -19.98
CA GLY A 127 17.01 -21.86 -19.12
C GLY A 127 17.26 -21.63 -17.63
N VAL A 128 17.66 -20.43 -17.20
CA VAL A 128 17.99 -20.09 -15.81
C VAL A 128 16.89 -19.21 -15.18
N ASP A 129 16.58 -19.45 -13.92
CA ASP A 129 15.61 -18.64 -13.18
C ASP A 129 16.24 -17.27 -12.83
N VAL A 130 15.50 -16.18 -13.07
CA VAL A 130 16.02 -14.81 -13.00
C VAL A 130 15.07 -13.86 -12.28
N HIS A 131 15.62 -12.76 -11.75
CA HIS A 131 14.82 -11.65 -11.23
C HIS A 131 14.01 -11.03 -12.38
N THR A 132 12.69 -11.00 -12.24
CA THR A 132 11.79 -10.50 -13.28
C THR A 132 10.90 -9.41 -12.72
N GLN A 133 10.88 -8.25 -13.37
CA GLN A 133 9.94 -7.18 -13.06
C GLN A 133 8.57 -7.49 -13.66
N MET A 134 7.53 -7.33 -12.87
CA MET A 134 6.13 -7.54 -13.21
C MET A 134 5.33 -6.28 -12.88
N SER A 135 4.20 -6.11 -13.54
CA SER A 135 3.21 -5.09 -13.21
C SER A 135 1.81 -5.73 -13.24
N ILE A 136 0.97 -5.42 -12.25
CA ILE A 136 -0.41 -5.89 -12.17
C ILE A 136 -1.34 -4.67 -12.05
N PRO A 137 -2.41 -4.60 -12.88
CA PRO A 137 -3.49 -3.64 -12.69
C PRO A 137 -4.48 -4.14 -11.63
N VAL A 138 -4.78 -3.30 -10.65
CA VAL A 138 -5.84 -3.48 -9.64
C VAL A 138 -6.98 -2.54 -10.00
N GLN A 139 -8.11 -3.11 -10.42
CA GLN A 139 -9.26 -2.37 -10.91
C GLN A 139 -10.28 -2.13 -9.79
N PHE A 140 -10.62 -0.87 -9.57
CA PHE A 140 -11.67 -0.39 -8.66
C PHE A 140 -12.82 0.16 -9.50
N THR A 141 -13.96 -0.51 -9.43
CA THR A 141 -15.17 -0.13 -10.18
C THR A 141 -16.40 -0.25 -9.31
N LEU A 142 -17.30 0.69 -9.50
CA LEU A 142 -18.65 0.72 -8.97
C LEU A 142 -19.61 0.09 -9.95
N SER A 143 -20.59 -0.64 -9.43
CA SER A 143 -21.78 -0.99 -10.20
C SER A 143 -22.60 0.27 -10.53
N GLU A 144 -23.54 0.14 -11.47
CA GLU A 144 -24.49 1.21 -11.78
C GLU A 144 -25.32 1.63 -10.55
N GLU A 145 -25.81 0.64 -9.79
CA GLU A 145 -26.53 0.84 -8.53
C GLU A 145 -25.68 1.59 -7.49
N GLU A 146 -24.39 1.24 -7.38
CA GLU A 146 -23.46 1.90 -6.45
C GLU A 146 -23.17 3.34 -6.87
N ARG A 147 -23.00 3.61 -8.17
CA ARG A 147 -22.83 4.98 -8.68
C ARG A 147 -24.06 5.84 -8.41
N GLU A 148 -25.25 5.32 -8.66
CA GLU A 148 -26.50 6.03 -8.39
C GLU A 148 -26.63 6.34 -6.89
N PHE A 149 -26.35 5.36 -6.04
CA PHE A 149 -26.36 5.54 -4.59
C PHE A 149 -25.36 6.58 -4.12
N VAL A 150 -24.10 6.50 -4.55
CA VAL A 150 -23.05 7.46 -4.21
C VAL A 150 -23.40 8.87 -4.72
N SER A 151 -23.98 8.99 -5.92
CA SER A 151 -24.45 10.28 -6.45
C SER A 151 -25.55 10.89 -5.58
N THR A 152 -26.40 10.04 -4.99
CA THR A 152 -27.44 10.45 -4.05
C THR A 152 -26.83 10.94 -2.76
N LEU A 153 -25.85 10.23 -2.18
CA LEU A 153 -25.14 10.69 -0.98
C LEU A 153 -24.48 12.06 -1.20
N LYS A 154 -23.80 12.26 -2.33
CA LYS A 154 -23.16 13.53 -2.68
C LYS A 154 -24.16 14.67 -2.80
N ARG A 155 -25.29 14.43 -3.48
CA ARG A 155 -26.35 15.42 -3.68
C ARG A 155 -26.92 15.95 -2.35
N PHE A 156 -26.94 15.12 -1.32
CA PHE A 156 -27.43 15.48 0.00
C PHE A 156 -26.30 15.80 1.00
N GLU A 157 -25.05 15.93 0.52
CA GLU A 157 -23.88 16.23 1.36
C GLU A 157 -23.63 15.19 2.49
N LEU A 158 -24.11 13.96 2.30
CA LEU A 158 -24.01 12.85 3.27
C LEU A 158 -22.71 12.05 3.14
N HIS A 159 -21.80 12.47 2.25
CA HIS A 159 -20.57 11.75 1.94
C HIS A 159 -19.44 12.08 2.92
N GLU A 160 -19.43 13.29 3.49
CA GLU A 160 -18.43 13.65 4.53
C GLU A 160 -18.77 13.03 5.89
N ASN A 161 -20.05 12.91 6.18
CA ASN A 161 -20.57 12.51 7.48
C ASN A 161 -21.73 11.50 7.29
N PRO A 162 -21.45 10.29 6.79
CA PRO A 162 -22.49 9.31 6.51
C PRO A 162 -23.22 8.89 7.80
N PRO A 163 -24.53 8.59 7.73
CA PRO A 163 -25.26 8.08 8.87
C PRO A 163 -24.77 6.68 9.25
N LEU A 164 -24.96 6.29 10.50
CA LEU A 164 -24.67 4.93 10.96
C LEU A 164 -25.71 3.96 10.39
N TYR A 165 -25.28 2.84 9.82
CA TYR A 165 -26.19 1.78 9.38
C TYR A 165 -26.30 0.69 10.45
N VAL A 166 -27.54 0.29 10.75
CA VAL A 166 -27.81 -0.79 11.71
C VAL A 166 -28.73 -1.80 11.05
N ILE A 167 -28.30 -3.04 10.93
CA ILE A 167 -29.09 -4.11 10.31
C ILE A 167 -29.38 -5.18 11.36
N ASP A 168 -30.67 -5.43 11.61
CA ASP A 168 -31.13 -6.40 12.61
C ASP A 168 -30.48 -6.22 14.00
N GLY A 169 -30.27 -4.95 14.38
CA GLY A 169 -29.66 -4.56 15.65
C GLY A 169 -28.13 -4.57 15.68
N LYS A 170 -27.46 -4.99 14.60
CA LYS A 170 -26.00 -4.96 14.48
C LYS A 170 -25.55 -3.69 13.77
N ILE A 171 -24.59 -2.98 14.36
CA ILE A 171 -23.94 -1.85 13.71
C ILE A 171 -23.10 -2.37 12.55
N VAL A 172 -23.25 -1.73 11.41
CA VAL A 172 -22.57 -2.07 10.16
C VAL A 172 -21.78 -0.85 9.72
N HIS A 173 -20.46 -1.01 9.68
CA HIS A 173 -19.54 0.03 9.20
C HIS A 173 -19.19 -0.16 7.72
N SER A 174 -19.37 -1.36 7.16
CA SER A 174 -18.99 -1.69 5.78
C SER A 174 -20.18 -1.72 4.82
N ARG A 175 -19.87 -1.74 3.51
CA ARG A 175 -20.85 -1.93 2.44
C ARG A 175 -21.58 -3.27 2.59
N ILE A 176 -22.88 -3.23 2.91
CA ILE A 176 -23.75 -4.41 2.81
C ILE A 176 -24.67 -4.27 1.62
N HIS A 177 -24.50 -5.17 0.65
CA HIS A 177 -25.49 -5.38 -0.38
C HIS A 177 -26.70 -6.11 0.23
N LEU A 178 -27.74 -5.35 0.57
CA LEU A 178 -29.03 -5.87 1.00
C LEU A 178 -29.98 -5.95 -0.20
N PRO A 179 -30.34 -7.16 -0.68
CA PRO A 179 -31.28 -7.26 -1.77
C PRO A 179 -32.67 -6.76 -1.32
N SER A 180 -33.33 -5.95 -2.15
CA SER A 180 -34.60 -5.28 -1.82
C SER A 180 -35.69 -6.23 -1.33
N HIS A 181 -35.75 -7.45 -1.87
CA HIS A 181 -36.72 -8.46 -1.44
C HIS A 181 -36.54 -8.91 0.01
N ASN A 182 -35.34 -8.75 0.59
CA ASN A 182 -35.02 -9.11 1.97
C ASN A 182 -35.23 -7.95 2.96
N VAL A 183 -35.50 -6.72 2.51
CA VAL A 183 -35.77 -5.60 3.41
C VAL A 183 -37.20 -5.70 3.96
N LYS A 184 -37.36 -5.71 5.29
CA LYS A 184 -38.65 -5.68 6.00
C LYS A 184 -39.10 -4.26 6.29
N SER A 185 -38.21 -3.43 6.83
CA SER A 185 -38.48 -2.02 7.13
C SER A 185 -37.18 -1.21 7.23
N ILE A 186 -37.26 0.09 6.90
CA ILE A 186 -36.19 1.06 7.11
C ILE A 186 -36.73 2.15 8.04
N ARG A 187 -35.97 2.51 9.07
CA ARG A 187 -36.28 3.60 10.02
C ARG A 187 -35.09 4.52 10.15
N VAL A 188 -35.33 5.82 10.27
CA VAL A 188 -34.28 6.82 10.48
C VAL A 188 -34.42 7.38 11.88
N LEU A 189 -33.38 7.24 12.70
CA LEU A 189 -33.26 7.89 14.01
C LEU A 189 -32.37 9.12 13.89
N LYS A 190 -32.69 10.19 14.61
CA LYS A 190 -31.99 11.47 14.56
C LYS A 190 -31.81 12.04 15.96
N GLY A 191 -30.78 12.87 16.12
CA GLY A 191 -30.52 13.61 17.35
C GLY A 191 -30.34 12.71 18.57
N GLU A 192 -30.80 13.18 19.73
CA GLU A 192 -30.62 12.54 21.03
C GLU A 192 -31.08 11.06 21.04
N SER A 193 -32.20 10.74 20.40
CA SER A 193 -32.71 9.35 20.31
C SER A 193 -31.77 8.36 19.61
N ALA A 194 -30.95 8.87 18.68
CA ALA A 194 -29.96 8.08 17.95
C ALA A 194 -28.71 7.87 18.82
N ILE A 195 -28.24 8.95 19.47
CA ILE A 195 -27.06 8.97 20.35
C ILE A 195 -27.30 8.11 21.59
N GLU A 196 -28.47 8.22 22.23
CA GLU A 196 -28.82 7.42 23.42
C GLU A 196 -28.74 5.91 23.13
N ARG A 197 -29.09 5.49 21.91
CA ARG A 197 -29.11 4.08 21.53
C ARG A 197 -27.79 3.56 20.96
N TYR A 198 -27.04 4.39 20.23
CA TYR A 198 -25.89 3.95 19.42
C TYR A 198 -24.60 4.73 19.69
N GLY A 199 -24.60 5.67 20.64
CA GLY A 199 -23.44 6.47 21.05
C GLY A 199 -23.06 7.56 20.04
N ASP A 200 -21.86 8.11 20.22
CA ASP A 200 -21.37 9.26 19.45
C ASP A 200 -21.28 8.99 17.93
N GLY A 201 -21.14 7.73 17.51
CA GLY A 201 -21.19 7.36 16.08
C GLY A 201 -22.54 7.64 15.41
N ALA A 202 -23.58 7.95 16.18
CA ALA A 202 -24.92 8.26 15.70
C ALA A 202 -25.22 9.77 15.60
N LEU A 203 -24.22 10.64 15.79
CA LEU A 203 -24.37 12.09 15.66
C LEU A 203 -25.00 12.50 14.32
N ASN A 204 -24.66 11.79 13.24
CA ASN A 204 -25.16 12.02 11.88
C ASN A 204 -26.45 11.24 11.57
N GLY A 205 -27.12 10.72 12.61
CA GLY A 205 -28.31 9.90 12.50
C GLY A 205 -28.01 8.42 12.25
N VAL A 206 -29.05 7.59 12.36
CA VAL A 206 -28.95 6.13 12.20
C VAL A 206 -30.03 5.62 11.26
N VAL A 207 -29.63 4.89 10.23
CA VAL A 207 -30.54 4.15 9.35
C VAL A 207 -30.65 2.72 9.88
N VAL A 208 -31.75 2.43 10.56
CA VAL A 208 -32.07 1.11 11.10
C VAL A 208 -32.86 0.31 10.07
N ILE A 209 -32.24 -0.74 9.56
CA ILE A 209 -32.82 -1.68 8.63
C ILE A 209 -33.17 -2.97 9.38
N THR A 210 -34.37 -3.48 9.14
CA THR A 210 -34.79 -4.80 9.60
C THR A 210 -35.01 -5.67 8.38
N THR A 211 -34.50 -6.91 8.41
CA THR A 211 -34.62 -7.86 7.30
C THR A 211 -35.78 -8.84 7.49
N LYS A 212 -36.22 -9.47 6.40
CA LYS A 212 -37.26 -10.51 6.41
C LYS A 212 -36.67 -11.89 6.70
N ARG A 213 -35.46 -12.17 6.20
CA ARG A 213 -34.81 -13.49 6.23
C ARG A 213 -33.47 -13.49 6.97
N GLY A 214 -33.16 -12.44 7.72
CA GLY A 214 -31.88 -12.27 8.43
C GLY A 214 -30.85 -11.46 7.64
N THR A 215 -29.81 -11.03 8.35
CA THR A 215 -28.69 -10.25 7.82
C THR A 215 -27.86 -11.12 6.87
N PRO A 216 -27.70 -10.74 5.58
CA PRO A 216 -26.76 -11.40 4.68
C PRO A 216 -25.33 -11.35 5.25
N PRO A 217 -24.42 -12.24 4.79
CA PRO A 217 -23.02 -12.18 5.18
C PRO A 217 -22.44 -10.79 4.90
N ILE A 218 -21.84 -10.18 5.92
CA ILE A 218 -21.05 -8.96 5.78
C ILE A 218 -19.78 -9.37 5.04
N ARG A 219 -19.55 -8.81 3.86
CA ARG A 219 -18.29 -9.00 3.12
C ARG A 219 -17.31 -7.89 3.48
#